data_AF-A0A2V8F6Y3-F1
#
_entry.id   AF-A0A2V8F6Y3-F1
#
_cell.length_a   1.000
_cell.length_b   1.000
_cell.length_c   1.000
_cell.angle_alpha   90.00
_cell.angle_beta   90.00
_cell.angle_gamma   90.00
#
_symmetry.space_group_name_H-M   'P 1'
#
loop_
_entity.id
_entity.type
_entity.pdbx_description
1 polymer ?
#
loop_
_entity_poly.entity_id
_entity_poly.type
_entity_poly.pdbx_seq_one_letter_code
_entity_poly.pdbx_strand_id
1 'polypeptide(L)'
;MKKGNATYVYCVVAAPKRPRLTGAPAGLPGTGPLRLLDIDGRHVVVTDAPLSRYGEVAIQRGLSDLAWVSRAAVAHEAVVEAFIDATVVLPMKLFTLFTSDERAIAHLHADRRRIDALVKRLANHHEWGLR
;
A
#
# COMPACT_ATOMS: atom_id res chain seq x y z
N MET A 1 -16.79 16.22 9.48
CA MET A 1 -15.62 15.36 9.19
C MET A 1 -15.82 14.04 9.90
N LYS A 2 -15.74 12.89 9.20
CA LYS A 2 -15.79 11.59 9.86
C LYS A 2 -14.57 11.46 10.78
N LYS A 3 -14.78 11.27 12.08
CA LYS A 3 -13.72 10.92 13.03
C LYS A 3 -13.41 9.42 12.85
N GLY A 4 -12.15 9.07 12.68
CA GLY A 4 -11.69 7.69 12.49
C GLY A 4 -10.61 7.55 11.44
N ASN A 5 -9.98 6.38 11.40
CA ASN A 5 -8.95 6.02 10.43
C ASN A 5 -9.50 4.96 9.46
N ALA A 6 -9.03 5.02 8.23
CA ALA A 6 -9.11 3.94 7.25
C ALA A 6 -7.77 3.21 7.18
N THR A 7 -7.76 2.00 6.62
CA THR A 7 -6.54 1.26 6.30
C THR A 7 -6.11 1.60 4.89
N TYR A 8 -4.98 2.29 4.75
CA TYR A 8 -4.36 2.54 3.46
C TYR A 8 -3.41 1.39 3.12
N VAL A 9 -3.53 0.83 1.92
CA VAL A 9 -2.68 -0.28 1.46
C VAL A 9 -1.70 0.22 0.39
N TYR A 10 -0.41 0.01 0.64
CA TYR A 10 0.67 0.38 -0.29
C TYR A 10 0.93 -0.74 -1.29
N CYS A 11 1.25 -1.93 -0.80
CA CYS A 11 1.62 -3.07 -1.63
C CYS A 11 1.37 -4.40 -0.93
N VAL A 12 1.29 -5.46 -1.73
CA VAL A 12 1.40 -6.85 -1.27
C VAL A 12 2.82 -7.33 -1.53
N VAL A 13 3.45 -7.91 -0.52
CA VAL A 13 4.83 -8.39 -0.55
C VAL A 13 4.82 -9.91 -0.39
N ALA A 14 5.34 -10.60 -1.41
CA ALA A 14 5.65 -12.02 -1.31
C ALA A 14 7.12 -12.17 -0.92
N ALA A 15 7.36 -12.79 0.24
CA ALA A 15 8.69 -13.07 0.75
C ALA A 15 8.65 -14.33 1.63
N PRO A 16 9.75 -15.11 1.71
CA PRO A 16 9.79 -16.31 2.55
C PRO A 16 9.77 -16.00 4.06
N LYS A 17 10.10 -14.76 4.43
CA LYS A 17 10.08 -14.26 5.81
C LYS A 17 9.36 -12.92 5.86
N ARG A 18 8.76 -12.62 7.02
CA ARG A 18 8.12 -11.32 7.27
C ARG A 18 9.13 -10.17 7.07
N PRO A 19 8.82 -9.20 6.19
CA PRO A 19 9.67 -8.05 5.97
C PRO A 19 9.90 -7.25 7.24
N ARG A 20 11.07 -6.60 7.35
CA ARG A 20 11.34 -5.65 8.41
C ARG A 20 10.89 -4.27 7.96
N LEU A 21 10.29 -3.50 8.86
CA LEU A 21 9.92 -2.09 8.59
C LEU A 21 11.02 -1.11 9.04
N THR A 22 12.06 -1.60 9.71
CA THR A 22 13.19 -0.77 10.17
C THR A 22 13.89 -0.16 8.96
N GLY A 23 14.00 1.17 8.93
CA GLY A 23 14.61 1.91 7.83
C GLY A 23 13.68 2.21 6.65
N ALA A 24 12.45 1.69 6.66
CA ALA A 24 11.44 2.10 5.68
C ALA A 24 11.07 3.58 5.87
N PRO A 25 10.76 4.33 4.79
CA PRO A 25 10.35 5.72 4.89
C PRO A 25 9.00 5.85 5.61
N ALA A 26 8.68 7.08 6.01
CA ALA A 26 7.33 7.38 6.48
C ALA A 26 6.31 7.15 5.36
N GLY A 27 5.10 6.77 5.76
CA GLY A 27 3.97 6.65 4.85
C GLY A 27 3.49 8.01 4.33
N LEU A 28 2.28 8.02 3.76
CA LEU A 28 1.61 9.23 3.29
C LEU A 28 1.57 10.33 4.38
N PRO A 29 1.66 11.61 3.99
CA PRO A 29 1.71 12.71 4.97
C PRO A 29 0.54 12.72 5.97
N GLY A 30 0.84 12.59 7.26
CA GLY A 30 -0.16 12.59 8.33
C GLY A 30 -0.87 11.27 8.57
N THR A 31 -0.37 10.17 7.98
CA THR A 31 -0.75 8.80 8.34
C THR A 31 0.04 8.31 9.55
N GLY A 32 -0.41 7.19 10.14
CA GLY A 32 0.31 6.50 11.21
C GLY A 32 1.60 5.82 10.73
N PRO A 33 2.32 5.14 11.63
CA PRO A 33 3.48 4.34 11.24
C PRO A 33 3.06 3.20 10.30
N LEU A 34 4.01 2.73 9.48
CA LEU A 34 3.80 1.52 8.67
C LEU A 34 3.53 0.32 9.59
N ARG A 35 2.63 -0.55 9.15
CA ARG A 35 2.32 -1.84 9.78
C ARG A 35 2.26 -2.92 8.71
N LEU A 36 2.36 -4.17 9.13
CA LEU A 36 2.19 -5.33 8.26
C LEU A 36 0.94 -6.11 8.67
N LEU A 37 0.07 -6.39 7.71
CA LEU A 37 -0.96 -7.43 7.82
C LEU A 37 -0.46 -8.70 7.14
N ASP A 38 -0.94 -9.85 7.58
CA ASP A 38 -0.57 -11.15 7.02
C ASP A 38 -1.80 -11.79 6.35
N ILE A 39 -1.64 -12.24 5.10
CA ILE A 39 -2.72 -12.86 4.30
C ILE A 39 -2.15 -14.00 3.47
N ASP A 40 -2.64 -15.23 3.68
CA ASP A 40 -2.32 -16.40 2.86
C ASP A 40 -0.81 -16.59 2.58
N GLY A 41 0.03 -16.40 3.60
CA GLY A 41 1.49 -16.52 3.47
C GLY A 41 2.18 -15.34 2.79
N ARG A 42 1.50 -14.20 2.67
CA ARG A 42 2.02 -12.91 2.17
C ARG A 42 1.88 -11.84 3.22
N HIS A 43 2.56 -10.73 2.97
CA HIS A 43 2.54 -9.55 3.83
C HIS A 43 1.93 -8.38 3.07
N VAL A 44 1.20 -7.53 3.77
CA VAL A 44 0.57 -6.34 3.20
C VAL A 44 1.04 -5.13 3.98
N VAL A 45 1.64 -4.17 3.28
CA VAL A 45 2.16 -2.95 3.89
C VAL A 45 1.03 -1.94 3.98
N VAL A 46 0.72 -1.51 5.20
CA VAL A 46 -0.41 -0.63 5.48
C VAL A 46 -0.06 0.50 6.43
N THR A 47 -0.94 1.50 6.50
CA THR A 47 -0.96 2.49 7.58
C THR A 47 -2.39 2.88 7.93
N ASP A 48 -2.57 3.43 9.13
CA ASP A 48 -3.79 4.11 9.51
C ASP A 48 -3.85 5.50 8.87
N ALA A 49 -4.87 5.74 8.04
CA ALA A 49 -5.08 6.97 7.30
C ALA A 49 -6.28 7.76 7.87
N PRO A 50 -6.08 8.95 8.44
CA PRO A 50 -7.17 9.74 8.98
C PRO A 50 -8.22 10.10 7.93
N LEU A 51 -9.49 9.75 8.18
CA LEU A 51 -10.60 10.06 7.27
C LEU A 51 -10.84 11.57 7.11
N SER A 52 -10.36 12.38 8.05
CA SER A 52 -10.33 13.84 7.94
C SER A 52 -9.49 14.34 6.77
N ARG A 53 -8.48 13.57 6.34
CA ARG A 53 -7.51 13.93 5.29
C ARG A 53 -7.61 13.03 4.07
N TYR A 54 -7.95 11.76 4.27
CA TYR A 54 -7.99 10.72 3.25
C TYR A 54 -9.39 10.10 3.10
N GLY A 55 -10.43 10.72 3.65
CA GLY A 55 -11.81 10.37 3.30
C GLY A 55 -12.13 10.82 1.88
N GLU A 56 -13.18 10.24 1.29
CA GLU A 56 -13.61 10.48 -0.09
C GLU A 56 -13.66 11.97 -0.47
N VAL A 57 -14.35 12.79 0.32
CA VAL A 57 -14.47 14.24 0.08
C VAL A 57 -13.11 14.95 0.13
N ALA A 58 -12.22 14.54 1.04
CA ALA A 58 -10.90 15.16 1.17
C ALA A 58 -9.99 14.78 0.00
N ILE A 59 -10.04 13.53 -0.45
CA ILE A 59 -9.32 13.07 -1.65
C ILE A 59 -9.85 13.77 -2.89
N GLN A 60 -11.16 13.83 -3.09
CA GLN A 60 -11.75 14.52 -4.25
C GLN A 60 -11.27 15.97 -4.37
N ARG A 61 -11.21 16.69 -3.23
CA ARG A 61 -10.64 18.05 -3.19
C ARG A 61 -9.13 18.06 -3.45
N GLY A 62 -8.40 17.15 -2.83
CA GLY A 62 -6.95 17.03 -2.98
C GLY A 62 -6.51 16.70 -4.40
N LEU A 63 -7.33 15.94 -5.16
CA LEU A 63 -7.04 15.60 -6.56
C LEU A 63 -6.99 16.82 -7.50
N SER A 64 -7.62 17.93 -7.12
CA SER A 64 -7.49 19.21 -7.85
C SER A 64 -6.21 19.98 -7.52
N ASP A 65 -5.46 19.58 -6.48
CA ASP A 65 -4.18 20.14 -6.08
C ASP A 65 -3.04 19.19 -6.49
N LEU A 66 -2.39 19.49 -7.63
CA LEU A 66 -1.29 18.67 -8.16
C LEU A 66 -0.13 18.51 -7.17
N ALA A 67 0.18 19.52 -6.37
CA ALA A 67 1.26 19.44 -5.39
C ALA A 67 0.89 18.50 -4.24
N TRP A 68 -0.37 18.49 -3.82
CA TRP A 68 -0.88 17.54 -2.83
C TRP A 68 -0.85 16.11 -3.35
N VAL A 69 -1.32 15.88 -4.58
CA VAL A 69 -1.28 14.54 -5.21
C VAL A 69 0.15 14.08 -5.41
N SER A 70 1.04 14.94 -5.90
CA SER A 70 2.46 14.61 -6.12
C SER A 70 3.14 14.18 -4.82
N ARG A 71 2.95 14.90 -3.71
CA ARG A 71 3.51 14.50 -2.41
C ARG A 71 2.98 13.15 -1.93
N ALA A 72 1.69 12.87 -2.15
CA ALA A 72 1.10 11.59 -1.80
C ALA A 72 1.65 10.44 -2.68
N ALA A 73 1.81 10.69 -3.99
CA ALA A 73 2.34 9.72 -4.94
C ALA A 73 3.81 9.38 -4.66
N VAL A 74 4.66 10.39 -4.43
CA VAL A 74 6.07 10.19 -4.09
C VAL A 74 6.22 9.42 -2.77
N ALA A 75 5.42 9.76 -1.75
CA ALA A 75 5.45 9.03 -0.48
C ALA A 75 4.93 7.59 -0.63
N HIS A 76 3.92 7.36 -1.46
CA HIS A 76 3.46 6.01 -1.78
C HIS A 76 4.58 5.18 -2.41
N GLU A 77 5.21 5.72 -3.46
CA GLU A 77 6.24 5.01 -4.20
C GLU A 77 7.47 4.72 -3.31
N ALA A 78 7.91 5.69 -2.51
CA ALA A 78 9.03 5.49 -1.60
C ALA A 78 8.80 4.31 -0.62
N VAL A 79 7.56 4.13 -0.15
CA VAL A 79 7.21 2.96 0.68
C VAL A 79 7.27 1.67 -0.13
N VAL A 80 6.77 1.67 -1.37
CA VAL A 80 6.81 0.49 -2.26
C VAL A 80 8.26 0.09 -2.59
N GLU A 81 9.10 1.05 -2.97
CA GLU A 81 10.52 0.87 -3.28
C GLU A 81 11.31 0.29 -2.11
N ALA A 82 10.93 0.60 -0.86
CA ALA A 82 11.57 0.06 0.34
C ALA A 82 11.47 -1.47 0.46
N PHE A 83 10.61 -2.13 -0.33
CA PHE A 83 10.46 -3.58 -0.36
C PHE A 83 10.96 -4.22 -1.65
N ILE A 84 11.65 -3.50 -2.54
CA ILE A 84 12.05 -3.99 -3.87
C ILE A 84 12.92 -5.26 -3.82
N ASP A 85 13.67 -5.47 -2.74
CA ASP A 85 14.50 -6.66 -2.51
C ASP A 85 13.70 -7.92 -2.10
N ALA A 86 12.38 -7.81 -1.92
CA ALA A 86 11.51 -8.95 -1.70
C ALA A 86 11.37 -9.81 -2.97
N THR A 87 10.89 -11.05 -2.83
CA THR A 87 10.72 -11.96 -3.98
C THR A 87 9.77 -11.39 -5.03
N VAL A 88 8.66 -10.79 -4.59
CA VAL A 88 7.76 -10.01 -5.45
C VAL A 88 7.12 -8.90 -4.61
N VAL A 89 7.07 -7.70 -5.18
CA VAL A 89 6.22 -6.59 -4.70
C VAL A 89 5.11 -6.37 -5.71
N LEU A 90 3.87 -6.28 -5.24
CA LEU A 90 2.70 -5.92 -6.04
C LEU A 90 2.18 -4.57 -5.54
N PRO A 91 2.53 -3.46 -6.20
CA PRO A 91 2.05 -2.14 -5.82
C PRO A 91 0.53 -2.03 -5.97
N MET A 92 -0.13 -1.40 -5.00
CA MET A 92 -1.54 -1.05 -5.10
C MET A 92 -1.68 0.33 -5.75
N LYS A 93 -2.86 0.63 -6.28
CA LYS A 93 -3.13 1.98 -6.81
C LYS A 93 -3.06 3.01 -5.68
N LEU A 94 -2.59 4.22 -5.99
CA LEU A 94 -2.64 5.35 -5.08
C LEU A 94 -4.07 5.54 -4.53
N PHE A 95 -4.18 5.75 -3.21
CA PHE A 95 -5.46 5.88 -2.50
C PHE A 95 -6.31 4.60 -2.45
N THR A 96 -5.67 3.43 -2.47
CA THR A 96 -6.32 2.17 -2.07
C THR A 96 -6.58 2.17 -0.57
N LEU A 97 -7.83 2.48 -0.18
CA LEU A 97 -8.27 2.63 1.21
C LEU A 97 -9.42 1.66 1.52
N PHE A 98 -9.35 1.05 2.70
CA PHE A 98 -10.41 0.22 3.25
C PHE A 98 -10.91 0.82 4.56
N THR A 99 -12.16 0.53 4.91
CA THR A 99 -12.73 1.05 6.17
C THR A 99 -12.12 0.42 7.42
N SER A 100 -11.43 -0.72 7.29
CA SER A 100 -10.68 -1.38 8.36
C SER A 100 -9.69 -2.40 7.80
N ASP A 101 -8.82 -2.92 8.67
CA ASP A 101 -7.84 -3.98 8.34
C ASP A 101 -8.57 -5.26 7.90
N GLU A 102 -9.67 -5.63 8.55
CA GLU A 102 -10.46 -6.82 8.21
C GLU A 102 -11.07 -6.70 6.80
N ARG A 103 -11.47 -5.50 6.40
CA ARG A 103 -11.99 -5.25 5.05
C ARG A 103 -10.90 -5.31 3.99
N ALA A 104 -9.69 -4.82 4.31
CA ALA A 104 -8.53 -4.99 3.45
C ALA A 104 -8.18 -6.47 3.28
N ILE A 105 -8.16 -7.22 4.38
CA ILE A 105 -7.85 -8.66 4.39
C ILE A 105 -8.88 -9.44 3.56
N ALA A 106 -10.17 -9.23 3.82
CA ALA A 106 -11.24 -9.92 3.11
C ALA A 106 -11.20 -9.65 1.60
N HIS A 107 -10.91 -8.40 1.19
CA HIS A 107 -10.80 -8.04 -0.22
C HIS A 107 -9.60 -8.73 -0.90
N LEU A 108 -8.41 -8.65 -0.28
CA LEU A 108 -7.21 -9.26 -0.83
C LEU A 108 -7.28 -10.80 -0.85
N HIS A 109 -7.91 -11.41 0.16
CA HIS A 109 -8.17 -12.85 0.18
C HIS A 109 -9.14 -13.28 -0.93
N ALA A 110 -10.20 -12.50 -1.20
CA ALA A 110 -11.09 -12.78 -2.33
C ALA A 110 -10.35 -12.75 -3.68
N ASP A 111 -9.34 -11.89 -3.81
CA ASP A 111 -8.48 -11.75 -4.97
C ASP A 111 -7.28 -12.72 -4.99
N ARG A 112 -7.18 -13.65 -4.02
CA ARG A 112 -5.98 -14.49 -3.81
C ARG A 112 -5.49 -15.21 -5.06
N ARG A 113 -6.38 -15.77 -5.88
CA ARG A 113 -6.00 -16.50 -7.11
C ARG A 113 -5.31 -15.59 -8.13
N ARG A 114 -5.76 -14.33 -8.23
CA ARG A 114 -5.15 -13.32 -9.11
C ARG A 114 -3.79 -12.92 -8.57
N ILE A 115 -3.68 -12.73 -7.27
CA ILE A 115 -2.42 -12.42 -6.58
C ILE A 115 -1.42 -13.58 -6.76
N ASP A 116 -1.85 -14.83 -6.55
CA ASP A 116 -1.04 -16.04 -6.78
C ASP A 116 -0.45 -16.07 -8.19
N ALA A 117 -1.30 -15.83 -9.20
CA ALA A 117 -0.89 -15.82 -10.60
C ALA A 117 0.14 -14.72 -10.90
N LEU A 118 -0.05 -13.52 -10.34
CA LEU A 118 0.89 -12.41 -10.50
C LEU A 118 2.23 -12.71 -9.82
N VAL A 119 2.22 -13.21 -8.58
CA VAL A 119 3.45 -13.59 -7.86
C VAL A 119 4.21 -14.67 -8.65
N LYS A 120 3.52 -15.72 -9.12
CA LYS A 120 4.16 -16.78 -9.92
C LYS A 120 4.78 -16.23 -11.20
N ARG A 121 4.13 -15.26 -11.85
CA ARG A 121 4.64 -14.63 -13.07
C ARG A 121 5.86 -13.75 -12.80
N LEU A 122 5.89 -13.06 -11.66
CA LEU A 122 6.88 -12.02 -11.36
C LEU A 122 8.07 -12.47 -10.51
N ALA A 123 8.03 -13.64 -9.87
CA ALA A 123 9.06 -14.12 -8.92
C ALA A 123 10.52 -14.17 -9.43
N ASN A 124 10.77 -13.89 -10.71
CA ASN A 124 12.11 -13.78 -11.30
C ASN A 124 12.22 -12.61 -12.31
N HIS A 125 11.36 -11.58 -12.18
CA HIS A 125 11.32 -10.45 -13.10
C HIS A 125 11.45 -9.13 -12.34
N HIS A 126 12.26 -8.21 -12.86
CA HIS A 126 12.38 -6.85 -12.35
C HIS A 126 11.68 -5.89 -13.31
N GLU A 127 11.02 -4.87 -12.76
CA GLU A 127 10.47 -3.78 -13.57
C GLU A 127 11.58 -2.80 -13.96
N TRP A 128 11.63 -2.43 -15.25
CA TRP A 128 12.56 -1.45 -15.78
C TRP A 128 11.78 -0.33 -16.46
N GLY A 129 11.93 0.89 -15.96
CA GLY A 129 11.48 2.09 -16.68
C GLY A 129 12.57 2.56 -17.63
N LEU A 130 12.34 2.46 -18.93
CA LEU A 130 13.18 3.12 -19.93
C LEU A 130 12.67 4.55 -20.12
N ARG A 131 13.57 5.54 -20.06
CA ARG A 131 13.29 6.95 -20.34
C ARG A 131 14.01 7.38 -21.60
#